data_AF-A0A9Q0MLD9-F1
#
_entry.id   AF-A0A9Q0MLD9-F1
#
_cell.length_a   1.000
_cell.length_b   1.000
_cell.length_c   1.000
_cell.angle_alpha   90.00
_cell.angle_beta   90.00
_cell.angle_gamma   90.00
#
_symmetry.space_group_name_H-M   'P 1'
#
loop_
_entity.id
_entity.type
_entity.pdbx_description
1 polymer ?
#
loop_
_entity_poly.entity_id
_entity_poly.type
_entity_poly.pdbx_seq_one_letter_code
_entity_poly.pdbx_strand_id
1 'polypeptide(L)'
;YFISNIYQKWNASPVIIAQNAYATSIGEFPFPAVTICNLNQVKRSKVEYVQENTVESMLLTSLCQLRHDDDKTENFQGKWSTFRNFLLNVSQPCSELLVLCKYATQTQICMELFNTVLTDDGLCCTFNSVHPFFLLQHYNATDEFDSVSNTGNYTAVEWTPEEGWKNGSRSSTYPRPAAGPGSHMGLTVILEAGLDDYYCSSGNSAGFKVLLHNPTETPKISDYGFSVALGQETRVVITPRLSDASPLIRSVPANQRQCIFASEANLTYFRTYSRKNCEMECESRIIDEICGCVQFFMPRLNEDTNICNQNDFKCYDELSVAIELGVNKSFACACLPGCFEINYKPSVFISELGNGSFMMRDKELTQKDLHLNRKSIAVVHIYYEESYFRSFTKEELIGFTEFLSNTGGLLGLFMGFSVVSIIEIIYFISLRPYCTSRRERDQLEKNMKLVEPTNKVWFVEDVDCGGIVQLRKDGKTSKRNGSGKVSSLREAYNEGGFRSMFSVQYPYRD
;
A
#
# COMPACT_ATOMS: atom_id res chain seq x y z
N TYR A 1 -24.74 -22.63 -21.41
CA TYR A 1 -24.22 -21.40 -22.03
C TYR A 1 -24.15 -20.24 -21.03
N PHE A 2 -25.27 -19.71 -20.52
CA PHE A 2 -25.26 -18.54 -19.62
C PHE A 2 -24.40 -18.70 -18.35
N ILE A 3 -24.49 -19.85 -17.66
CA ILE A 3 -23.65 -20.15 -16.48
C ILE A 3 -22.15 -20.13 -16.83
N SER A 4 -21.78 -20.64 -18.02
CA SER A 4 -20.39 -20.60 -18.48
C SER A 4 -19.87 -19.18 -18.70
N ASN A 5 -20.74 -18.25 -19.13
CA ASN A 5 -20.36 -16.86 -19.33
C ASN A 5 -20.16 -16.15 -17.98
N ILE A 6 -21.05 -16.42 -17.00
CA ILE A 6 -20.89 -15.93 -15.63
C ILE A 6 -19.61 -16.47 -14.99
N TYR A 7 -19.32 -17.76 -15.16
CA TYR A 7 -18.08 -18.37 -14.68
C TYR A 7 -16.85 -17.74 -15.32
N GLN A 8 -16.87 -17.50 -16.64
CA GLN A 8 -15.78 -16.79 -17.33
C GLN A 8 -15.59 -15.38 -16.77
N LYS A 9 -16.67 -14.62 -16.55
CA LYS A 9 -16.59 -13.27 -15.98
C LYS A 9 -16.04 -13.28 -14.54
N TRP A 10 -16.52 -14.20 -13.72
CA TRP A 10 -16.08 -14.38 -12.33
C TRP A 10 -14.59 -14.72 -12.24
N ASN A 11 -14.10 -15.60 -13.12
CA ASN A 11 -12.70 -16.02 -13.12
C ASN A 11 -11.76 -15.01 -13.82
N ALA A 12 -12.23 -14.29 -14.85
CA ALA A 12 -11.38 -13.40 -15.64
C ALA A 12 -11.23 -11.99 -15.05
N SER A 13 -12.20 -11.50 -14.27
CA SER A 13 -12.16 -10.15 -13.69
C SER A 13 -12.82 -10.12 -12.31
N PRO A 14 -12.15 -10.67 -11.29
CA PRO A 14 -12.71 -10.75 -9.94
C PRO A 14 -12.73 -9.40 -9.20
N VAL A 15 -11.99 -8.39 -9.67
CA VAL A 15 -11.83 -7.10 -8.98
C VAL A 15 -12.30 -5.94 -9.87
N ILE A 16 -12.96 -4.97 -9.24
CA ILE A 16 -13.33 -3.68 -9.83
C ILE A 16 -12.70 -2.53 -9.05
N ILE A 17 -12.36 -1.45 -9.75
CA ILE A 17 -11.91 -0.19 -9.14
C ILE A 17 -13.05 0.81 -9.26
N ALA A 18 -13.53 1.29 -8.12
CA ALA A 18 -14.55 2.33 -8.05
C ALA A 18 -14.02 3.54 -7.29
N GLN A 19 -14.57 4.71 -7.57
CA GLN A 19 -14.30 5.88 -6.72
C GLN A 19 -15.13 5.75 -5.45
N ASN A 20 -14.51 5.93 -4.29
CA ASN A 20 -15.19 5.89 -3.01
C ASN A 20 -16.25 7.01 -2.96
N ALA A 21 -17.46 6.65 -2.50
CA ALA A 21 -18.55 7.59 -2.35
C ALA A 21 -18.31 8.57 -1.19
N TYR A 22 -17.57 8.14 -0.17
CA TYR A 22 -17.17 8.96 0.96
C TYR A 22 -15.87 9.67 0.67
N ALA A 23 -15.77 10.93 1.10
CA ALA A 23 -14.55 11.70 0.98
C ALA A 23 -13.73 11.56 2.26
N THR A 24 -12.45 11.22 2.10
CA THR A 24 -11.45 11.10 3.16
C THR A 24 -10.91 12.47 3.52
N SER A 25 -10.86 12.82 4.80
CA SER A 25 -10.29 14.09 5.25
C SER A 25 -8.76 14.08 5.14
N ILE A 26 -8.16 15.25 4.85
CA ILE A 26 -6.69 15.46 4.90
C ILE A 26 -6.07 15.22 6.30
N GLY A 27 -6.91 15.06 7.34
CA GLY A 27 -6.48 14.67 8.68
C GLY A 27 -6.31 13.16 8.88
N GLU A 28 -6.81 12.33 7.95
CA GLU A 28 -6.82 10.86 8.06
C GLU A 28 -5.58 10.20 7.45
N PHE A 29 -4.77 10.96 6.71
CA PHE A 29 -3.50 10.54 6.14
C PHE A 29 -2.43 11.62 6.34
N PRO A 30 -1.14 11.28 6.35
CA PRO A 30 -0.08 12.23 6.65
C PRO A 30 0.03 13.28 5.56
N PHE A 31 0.45 14.50 5.94
CA PHE A 31 1.03 15.44 4.99
C PHE A 31 2.22 14.75 4.29
N PRO A 32 2.48 14.99 2.99
CA PRO A 32 3.55 14.30 2.27
C PRO A 32 4.89 14.44 2.96
N ALA A 33 5.74 13.44 2.77
CA ALA A 33 7.16 13.64 2.99
C ALA A 33 7.68 14.58 1.90
N VAL A 34 8.42 15.62 2.30
CA VAL A 34 8.97 16.64 1.39
C VAL A 34 10.49 16.58 1.49
N THR A 35 11.12 16.06 0.44
CA THR A 35 12.58 16.01 0.32
C THR A 35 13.06 17.19 -0.52
N ILE A 36 14.03 17.94 -0.01
CA ILE A 36 14.60 19.13 -0.63
C ILE A 36 16.12 18.95 -0.75
N CYS A 37 16.64 19.03 -1.98
CA CYS A 37 18.06 18.93 -2.28
C CYS A 37 18.56 20.21 -2.93
N ASN A 38 19.75 20.67 -2.55
CA ASN A 38 20.45 21.69 -3.32
C ASN A 38 20.96 21.04 -4.61
N LEU A 39 20.85 21.75 -5.74
CA LEU A 39 21.45 21.29 -6.99
C LEU A 39 22.98 21.20 -6.86
N ASN A 40 23.61 22.04 -6.03
CA ASN A 40 25.02 21.92 -5.71
C ASN A 40 25.30 20.65 -4.90
N GLN A 41 26.02 19.71 -5.52
CA GLN A 41 26.38 18.44 -4.90
C GLN A 41 27.48 18.61 -3.84
N VAL A 42 28.37 19.59 -4.06
CA VAL A 42 29.60 19.75 -3.27
C VAL A 42 29.92 21.23 -3.03
N LYS A 43 30.27 21.58 -1.79
CA LYS A 43 30.76 22.92 -1.43
C LYS A 43 32.17 23.17 -1.96
N ARG A 44 32.36 24.24 -2.74
CA ARG A 44 33.65 24.63 -3.33
C ARG A 44 34.74 24.81 -2.26
N SER A 45 34.43 25.49 -1.18
CA SER A 45 35.29 25.77 -0.03
C SER A 45 35.88 24.51 0.62
N LYS A 46 35.22 23.36 0.44
CA LYS A 46 35.67 22.06 0.98
C LYS A 46 36.57 21.29 0.02
N VAL A 47 36.47 21.55 -1.27
CA VAL A 47 37.14 20.73 -2.30
C VAL A 47 38.15 21.47 -3.16
N GLU A 48 38.24 22.80 -3.05
CA GLU A 48 39.21 23.62 -3.81
C GLU A 48 40.67 23.25 -3.52
N TYR A 49 40.95 22.63 -2.37
CA TYR A 49 42.28 22.18 -1.96
C TYR A 49 42.52 20.67 -2.11
N VAL A 50 41.56 19.92 -2.66
CA VAL A 50 41.70 18.47 -2.85
C VAL A 50 42.76 18.21 -3.92
N GLN A 51 43.79 17.45 -3.56
CA GLN A 51 44.89 17.12 -4.46
C GLN A 51 44.45 16.09 -5.51
N GLU A 52 44.94 16.26 -6.74
CA GLU A 52 44.76 15.28 -7.82
C GLU A 52 45.32 13.90 -7.42
N ASN A 53 44.70 12.82 -7.89
CA ASN A 53 45.05 11.42 -7.58
C ASN A 53 44.87 10.99 -6.11
N THR A 54 44.11 11.74 -5.31
CA THR A 54 43.66 11.30 -3.98
C THR A 54 42.33 10.54 -4.05
N VAL A 55 42.04 9.75 -3.00
CA VAL A 55 40.72 9.10 -2.84
C VAL A 55 39.59 10.13 -2.86
N GLU A 56 39.78 11.28 -2.21
CA GLU A 56 38.81 12.37 -2.19
C GLU A 56 38.55 12.94 -3.59
N SER A 57 39.59 13.07 -4.43
CA SER A 57 39.45 13.50 -5.83
C SER A 57 38.64 12.51 -6.67
N MET A 58 38.80 11.20 -6.45
CA MET A 58 38.02 10.17 -7.13
C MET A 58 36.54 10.22 -6.71
N LEU A 59 36.27 10.34 -5.41
CA LEU A 59 34.91 10.47 -4.89
C LEU A 59 34.23 11.75 -5.38
N LEU A 60 34.97 12.85 -5.43
CA LEU A 60 34.50 14.12 -5.99
C LEU A 60 34.09 13.98 -7.46
N THR A 61 34.96 13.34 -8.26
CA THR A 61 34.72 13.12 -9.69
C THR A 61 33.48 12.25 -9.92
N SER A 62 33.31 11.21 -9.09
CA SER A 62 32.14 10.34 -9.11
C SER A 62 30.84 11.07 -8.77
N LEU A 63 30.82 11.89 -7.71
CA LEU A 63 29.64 12.68 -7.32
C LEU A 63 29.26 13.74 -8.36
N CYS A 64 30.24 14.46 -8.90
CA CYS A 64 30.01 15.51 -9.87
C CYS A 64 29.79 14.99 -11.30
N GLN A 65 29.85 13.68 -11.52
CA GLN A 65 29.81 13.04 -12.84
C GLN A 65 30.78 13.68 -13.86
N LEU A 66 31.92 14.18 -13.38
CA LEU A 66 32.90 14.85 -14.22
C LEU A 66 33.63 13.80 -15.06
N ARG A 67 33.28 13.71 -16.34
CA ARG A 67 33.87 12.75 -17.27
C ARG A 67 35.29 13.19 -17.63
N HIS A 68 36.29 12.46 -17.16
CA HIS A 68 37.65 12.52 -17.71
C HIS A 68 37.84 11.33 -18.67
N ASP A 69 38.13 11.61 -19.93
CA ASP A 69 38.46 10.62 -20.96
C ASP A 69 39.82 9.91 -20.73
N ASP A 70 40.59 10.32 -19.70
CA ASP A 70 41.91 9.78 -19.42
C ASP A 70 41.88 8.62 -18.40
N ASP A 71 41.94 7.43 -18.99
CA ASP A 71 41.83 6.06 -18.48
C ASP A 71 42.96 5.62 -17.54
N LYS A 72 43.20 6.34 -16.43
CA LYS A 72 44.13 5.90 -15.37
C LYS A 72 43.67 6.26 -13.96
N THR A 73 42.45 5.88 -13.59
CA THR A 73 42.05 5.84 -12.19
C THR A 73 42.38 4.46 -11.61
N GLU A 74 43.25 4.43 -10.60
CA GLU A 74 43.49 3.22 -9.81
C GLU A 74 42.16 2.64 -9.33
N ASN A 75 42.02 1.31 -9.35
CA ASN A 75 40.83 0.58 -8.91
C ASN A 75 40.60 0.79 -7.40
N PHE A 76 39.99 1.92 -7.03
CA PHE A 76 39.54 2.15 -5.67
C PHE A 76 38.23 1.40 -5.43
N GLN A 77 38.27 0.42 -4.53
CA GLN A 77 37.07 -0.20 -3.98
C GLN A 77 36.52 0.71 -2.87
N GLY A 78 35.44 1.42 -3.17
CA GLY A 78 34.80 2.35 -2.25
C GLY A 78 34.02 1.63 -1.17
N LYS A 79 34.58 1.56 0.05
CA LYS A 79 33.80 1.22 1.25
C LYS A 79 32.82 2.34 1.58
N TRP A 80 31.62 1.96 2.00
CA TRP A 80 30.56 2.90 2.41
C TRP A 80 30.97 3.87 3.51
N SER A 81 31.75 3.42 4.49
CA SER A 81 32.22 4.30 5.58
C SER A 81 33.04 5.50 5.07
N THR A 82 33.92 5.27 4.10
CA THR A 82 34.73 6.34 3.48
C THR A 82 33.85 7.30 2.70
N PHE A 83 32.94 6.78 1.89
CA PHE A 83 32.01 7.58 1.09
C PHE A 83 31.09 8.44 1.97
N ARG A 84 30.54 7.85 3.03
CA ARG A 84 29.69 8.55 4.01
C ARG A 84 30.41 9.71 4.68
N ASN A 85 31.65 9.50 5.13
CA ASN A 85 32.44 10.56 5.77
C ASN A 85 32.79 11.68 4.80
N PHE A 86 33.08 11.34 3.55
CA PHE A 86 33.31 12.32 2.50
C PHE A 86 32.06 13.18 2.25
N LEU A 87 30.89 12.55 2.03
CA LEU A 87 29.60 13.24 1.88
C LEU A 87 29.31 14.21 3.02
N LEU A 88 29.44 13.75 4.27
CA LEU A 88 29.18 14.58 5.45
C LEU A 88 30.09 15.81 5.55
N ASN A 89 31.30 15.76 4.99
CA ASN A 89 32.24 16.88 5.01
C ASN A 89 31.99 17.88 3.88
N VAL A 90 31.59 17.40 2.71
CA VAL A 90 31.55 18.20 1.47
C VAL A 90 30.15 18.73 1.12
N SER A 91 29.08 18.09 1.57
CA SER A 91 27.71 18.51 1.29
C SER A 91 27.27 19.71 2.15
N GLN A 92 26.28 20.46 1.67
CA GLN A 92 25.65 21.52 2.45
C GLN A 92 24.76 20.91 3.55
N PRO A 93 24.96 21.26 4.83
CA PRO A 93 24.09 20.77 5.89
C PRO A 93 22.71 21.44 5.83
N CYS A 94 21.69 20.74 6.32
CA CYS A 94 20.32 21.26 6.36
C CYS A 94 20.18 22.56 7.16
N SER A 95 21.04 22.78 8.16
CA SER A 95 21.07 24.01 8.97
C SER A 95 21.49 25.26 8.19
N GLU A 96 22.28 25.10 7.13
CA GLU A 96 22.64 26.19 6.21
C GLU A 96 21.62 26.33 5.08
N LEU A 97 21.07 25.21 4.60
CA LEU A 97 20.09 25.18 3.50
C LEU A 97 18.73 25.79 3.92
N LEU A 98 18.25 25.47 5.13
CA LEU A 98 16.93 25.86 5.62
C LEU A 98 17.01 27.11 6.52
N VAL A 99 16.68 28.27 5.97
CA VAL A 99 16.77 29.57 6.68
C VAL A 99 15.58 29.79 7.64
N LEU A 100 14.40 29.34 7.22
CA LEU A 100 13.15 29.47 7.98
C LEU A 100 12.20 28.35 7.59
N CYS A 101 11.54 27.78 8.60
CA CYS A 101 10.53 26.75 8.42
C CYS A 101 9.29 27.12 9.21
N LYS A 102 8.13 27.02 8.55
CA LYS A 102 6.83 27.29 9.12
C LYS A 102 5.87 26.18 8.71
N TYR A 103 5.16 25.64 9.68
CA TYR A 103 4.15 24.62 9.44
C TYR A 103 2.90 25.00 10.21
N ALA A 104 1.73 24.93 9.57
CA ALA A 104 0.45 25.24 10.21
C ALA A 104 0.44 26.62 10.90
N THR A 105 0.91 27.66 10.20
CA THR A 105 1.09 29.04 10.71
C THR A 105 2.13 29.25 11.81
N GLN A 106 2.77 28.19 12.32
CA GLN A 106 3.76 28.29 13.39
C GLN A 106 5.18 28.21 12.84
N THR A 107 5.99 29.21 13.18
CA THR A 107 7.43 29.21 12.91
C THR A 107 8.09 28.22 13.87
N GLN A 108 8.87 27.29 13.32
CA GLN A 108 9.48 26.17 14.04
C GLN A 108 10.98 26.11 13.73
N ILE A 109 11.74 25.44 14.58
CA ILE A 109 13.16 25.20 14.32
C ILE A 109 13.27 24.17 13.19
N CYS A 110 13.90 24.54 12.08
CA CYS A 110 14.00 23.69 10.89
C CYS A 110 14.61 22.32 11.21
N MET A 111 15.63 22.27 12.07
CA MET A 111 16.32 21.04 12.46
C MET A 111 15.49 20.12 13.36
N GLU A 112 14.36 20.59 13.89
CA GLU A 112 13.39 19.72 14.59
C GLU A 112 12.32 19.16 13.63
N LEU A 113 12.20 19.72 12.43
CA LEU A 113 11.19 19.35 11.43
C LEU A 113 11.77 18.50 10.29
N PHE A 114 13.03 18.75 9.92
CA PHE A 114 13.72 18.11 8.81
C PHE A 114 14.86 17.25 9.33
N ASN A 115 14.99 16.06 8.74
CA ASN A 115 16.12 15.17 8.95
C ASN A 115 16.97 15.11 7.67
N THR A 116 18.27 14.92 7.82
CA THR A 116 19.18 14.67 6.70
C THR A 116 18.97 13.25 6.17
N VAL A 117 18.76 13.11 4.87
CA VAL A 117 18.58 11.83 4.18
C VAL A 117 19.56 11.73 3.01
N LEU A 118 19.98 10.50 2.71
CA LEU A 118 20.72 10.20 1.50
C LEU A 118 19.78 9.97 0.32
N THR A 119 20.09 10.58 -0.81
CA THR A 119 19.36 10.45 -2.09
C THR A 119 20.35 10.23 -3.23
N ASP A 120 19.83 10.00 -4.43
CA ASP A 120 20.58 10.01 -5.69
C ASP A 120 21.20 11.37 -6.08
N ASP A 121 20.73 12.48 -5.51
CA ASP A 121 21.37 13.82 -5.61
C ASP A 121 22.22 14.16 -4.34
N GLY A 122 22.67 13.15 -3.59
CA GLY A 122 23.49 13.35 -2.39
C GLY A 122 22.68 13.56 -1.11
N LEU A 123 23.24 14.34 -0.16
CA LEU A 123 22.59 14.62 1.14
C LEU A 123 21.55 15.73 1.03
N CYS A 124 20.33 15.43 1.46
CA CYS A 124 19.16 16.28 1.33
C CYS A 124 18.37 16.37 2.63
N CYS A 125 17.41 17.28 2.69
CA CYS A 125 16.61 17.53 3.88
C CYS A 125 15.19 17.04 3.66
N THR A 126 14.71 16.13 4.52
CA THR A 126 13.36 15.56 4.42
C THR A 126 12.49 15.94 5.60
N PHE A 127 11.35 16.55 5.29
CA PHE A 127 10.26 16.78 6.24
C PHE A 127 9.31 15.59 6.24
N ASN A 128 8.84 15.20 7.42
CA ASN A 128 7.69 14.29 7.62
C ASN A 128 7.82 12.88 7.00
N SER A 129 9.04 12.38 6.80
CA SER A 129 9.26 10.96 6.51
C SER A 129 9.08 10.10 7.77
N VAL A 130 8.78 8.81 7.57
CA VAL A 130 8.83 7.83 8.64
C VAL A 130 10.29 7.65 9.06
N HIS A 131 10.52 7.56 10.38
CA HIS A 131 11.85 7.38 10.93
C HIS A 131 12.50 6.09 10.41
N PRO A 132 13.83 6.07 10.12
CA PRO A 132 14.52 4.89 9.58
C PRO A 132 14.27 3.60 10.37
N PHE A 133 14.16 3.68 11.69
CA PHE A 133 13.80 2.55 12.57
C PHE A 133 12.50 1.82 12.17
N PHE A 134 11.49 2.54 11.67
CA PHE A 134 10.23 1.94 11.21
C PHE A 134 10.23 1.65 9.69
N LEU A 135 11.20 2.19 8.95
CA LEU A 135 11.32 2.06 7.50
C LEU A 135 12.15 0.84 7.10
N LEU A 136 13.24 0.57 7.81
CA LEU A 136 14.25 -0.45 7.49
C LEU A 136 14.03 -1.74 8.29
N GLN A 137 14.35 -2.89 7.69
CA GLN A 137 14.34 -4.19 8.37
C GLN A 137 15.45 -4.28 9.42
N HIS A 138 16.67 -3.88 9.03
CA HIS A 138 17.88 -3.94 9.87
C HIS A 138 18.40 -2.51 10.10
N TYR A 139 17.74 -1.78 11.00
CA TYR A 139 18.16 -0.43 11.34
C TYR A 139 19.46 -0.40 12.15
N ASN A 140 20.39 0.48 11.77
CA ASN A 140 21.60 0.78 12.51
C ASN A 140 21.71 2.30 12.76
N ALA A 141 22.37 2.70 13.85
CA ALA A 141 22.57 4.10 14.19
C ALA A 141 23.37 4.88 13.12
N THR A 142 24.16 4.17 12.29
CA THR A 142 24.91 4.78 11.17
C THR A 142 24.05 5.17 9.97
N ASP A 143 22.80 4.68 9.92
CA ASP A 143 21.84 5.02 8.86
C ASP A 143 21.27 6.44 9.05
N GLU A 144 21.43 7.01 10.24
CA GLU A 144 21.17 8.42 10.51
C GLU A 144 22.41 9.27 10.18
N PHE A 145 22.18 10.38 9.48
CA PHE A 145 23.23 11.33 9.09
C PHE A 145 23.33 12.52 10.03
N ASP A 146 22.29 12.78 10.82
CA ASP A 146 22.28 13.85 11.79
C ASP A 146 23.04 13.45 13.06
N SER A 147 23.97 14.31 13.50
CA SER A 147 24.77 14.09 14.72
C SER A 147 24.03 14.44 16.02
N VAL A 148 22.87 15.11 15.90
CA VAL A 148 22.08 15.54 17.03
C VAL A 148 21.09 14.43 17.36
N SER A 149 21.32 13.73 18.47
CA SER A 149 20.29 12.88 19.10
C SER A 149 18.99 13.67 19.15
N ASN A 150 17.94 13.16 18.50
CA ASN A 150 16.57 13.66 18.51
C ASN A 150 16.16 14.12 19.94
N THR A 151 16.48 15.37 20.26
CA THR A 151 16.00 16.13 21.43
C THR A 151 14.89 17.07 20.99
N GLY A 152 14.41 16.92 19.75
CA GLY A 152 13.23 17.59 19.26
C GLY A 152 12.02 17.19 20.10
N ASN A 153 11.09 18.12 20.24
CA ASN A 153 9.80 17.91 20.91
C ASN A 153 8.90 16.87 20.20
N TYR A 154 9.43 16.13 19.23
CA TYR A 154 8.68 15.30 18.30
C TYR A 154 9.13 13.84 18.34
N THR A 155 8.16 12.96 18.56
CA THR A 155 8.40 11.52 18.66
C THR A 155 8.02 10.81 17.37
N ALA A 156 8.93 9.98 16.86
CA ALA A 156 8.64 9.09 15.73
C ALA A 156 7.55 8.09 16.09
N VAL A 157 6.59 7.90 15.19
CA VAL A 157 5.56 6.85 15.32
C VAL A 157 5.49 6.02 14.05
N GLU A 158 5.15 4.74 14.22
CA GLU A 158 4.89 3.85 13.09
C GLU A 158 3.62 4.30 12.38
N TRP A 159 3.72 4.43 11.06
CA TRP A 159 2.60 4.71 10.17
C TRP A 159 2.81 3.96 8.87
N THR A 160 1.74 3.34 8.35
CA THR A 160 1.71 2.72 7.02
C THR A 160 0.43 3.11 6.29
N PRO A 161 0.40 3.08 4.95
CA PRO A 161 -0.83 3.34 4.19
C PRO A 161 -1.98 2.39 4.53
N GLU A 162 -1.68 1.15 4.94
CA GLU A 162 -2.67 0.11 5.23
C GLU A 162 -3.23 0.19 6.65
N GLU A 163 -2.38 0.43 7.66
CA GLU A 163 -2.77 0.42 9.08
C GLU A 163 -3.02 1.82 9.65
N GLY A 164 -2.56 2.88 8.97
CA GLY A 164 -2.59 4.25 9.48
C GLY A 164 -1.74 4.41 10.75
N TRP A 165 -2.16 5.31 11.66
CA TRP A 165 -1.51 5.50 12.96
C TRP A 165 -2.10 4.54 14.02
N LYS A 166 -1.35 3.51 14.42
CA LYS A 166 -1.81 2.51 15.40
C LYS A 166 -2.26 3.11 16.74
N ASN A 167 -1.53 4.10 17.25
CA ASN A 167 -1.81 4.74 18.54
C ASN A 167 -2.40 6.16 18.39
N GLY A 168 -2.93 6.47 17.19
CA GLY A 168 -3.32 7.82 16.80
C GLY A 168 -2.12 8.75 16.57
N SER A 169 -2.39 9.89 15.94
CA SER A 169 -1.40 10.96 15.78
C SER A 169 -1.59 12.01 16.88
N ARG A 170 -0.49 12.46 17.49
CA ARG A 170 -0.47 13.63 18.38
C ARG A 170 0.19 14.80 17.66
N SER A 171 -0.08 16.03 18.11
CA SER A 171 0.60 17.22 17.60
C SER A 171 2.13 17.13 17.71
N SER A 172 2.63 16.34 18.65
CA SER A 172 4.05 16.09 18.91
C SER A 172 4.61 14.81 18.23
N THR A 173 3.94 14.23 17.23
CA THR A 173 4.41 13.00 16.57
C THR A 173 4.68 13.21 15.08
N TYR A 174 5.53 12.39 14.46
CA TYR A 174 5.69 12.35 13.00
C TYR A 174 5.71 10.90 12.47
N PRO A 175 5.15 10.63 11.29
CA PRO A 175 4.59 11.60 10.32
C PRO A 175 3.26 12.22 10.78
N ARG A 176 3.07 13.50 10.47
CA ARG A 176 1.95 14.35 10.88
C ARG A 176 0.87 14.41 9.79
N PRO A 177 -0.42 14.45 10.15
CA PRO A 177 -1.49 14.81 9.23
C PRO A 177 -1.41 16.28 8.79
N ALA A 178 -2.11 16.64 7.73
CA ALA A 178 -2.23 18.04 7.33
C ALA A 178 -3.01 18.84 8.39
N ALA A 179 -2.53 20.03 8.74
CA ALA A 179 -3.23 20.88 9.70
C ALA A 179 -4.51 21.52 9.14
N GLY A 180 -4.57 21.71 7.82
CA GLY A 180 -5.71 22.30 7.13
C GLY A 180 -5.41 22.62 5.67
N PRO A 181 -6.42 23.07 4.91
CA PRO A 181 -6.24 23.56 3.55
C PRO A 181 -5.67 24.98 3.53
N GLY A 182 -5.07 25.36 2.40
CA GLY A 182 -4.54 26.69 2.14
C GLY A 182 -3.06 26.88 2.50
N SER A 183 -2.43 27.87 1.86
CA SER A 183 -0.99 28.11 1.93
C SER A 183 -0.44 28.37 3.33
N HIS A 184 -1.26 28.94 4.22
CA HIS A 184 -0.87 29.23 5.60
C HIS A 184 -0.93 28.00 6.52
N MET A 185 -1.72 26.98 6.15
CA MET A 185 -1.87 25.74 6.91
C MET A 185 -0.86 24.66 6.50
N GLY A 186 -0.20 24.83 5.35
CA GLY A 186 0.81 23.92 4.84
C GLY A 186 2.22 24.17 5.39
N LEU A 187 3.21 23.67 4.66
CA LEU A 187 4.63 23.86 4.90
C LEU A 187 5.12 25.09 4.11
N THR A 188 5.82 26.01 4.77
CA THR A 188 6.51 27.13 4.14
C THR A 188 7.99 27.06 4.53
N VAL A 189 8.86 27.09 3.54
CA VAL A 189 10.32 27.08 3.73
C VAL A 189 10.98 28.20 2.95
N ILE A 190 12.02 28.78 3.55
CA ILE A 190 12.95 29.68 2.88
C ILE A 190 14.28 28.94 2.75
N LEU A 191 14.76 28.81 1.52
CA LEU A 191 15.93 28.04 1.16
C LEU A 191 17.08 28.97 0.75
N GLU A 192 18.30 28.68 1.18
CA GLU A 192 19.51 29.38 0.79
C GLU A 192 20.48 28.44 0.06
N ALA A 193 20.80 28.79 -1.18
CA ALA A 193 21.58 27.92 -2.05
C ALA A 193 23.08 28.01 -1.77
N GLY A 194 23.58 29.15 -1.26
CA GLY A 194 25.01 29.37 -1.10
C GLY A 194 25.73 29.45 -2.44
N LEU A 195 25.21 30.25 -3.37
CA LEU A 195 25.71 30.35 -4.76
C LEU A 195 27.23 30.58 -4.87
N ASP A 196 27.82 31.32 -3.93
CA ASP A 196 29.27 31.59 -3.93
C ASP A 196 30.11 30.33 -3.65
N ASP A 197 29.51 29.29 -3.07
CA ASP A 197 30.13 28.03 -2.70
C ASP A 197 29.74 26.87 -3.63
N TYR A 198 29.12 27.17 -4.78
CA TYR A 198 28.81 26.18 -5.81
C TYR A 198 30.09 25.65 -6.46
N TYR A 199 30.22 24.32 -6.51
CA TYR A 199 31.31 23.63 -7.21
C TYR A 199 30.81 22.86 -8.42
N CYS A 200 29.86 21.94 -8.22
CA CYS A 200 29.28 21.13 -9.28
C CYS A 200 27.78 20.92 -9.03
N SER A 201 26.99 21.16 -10.07
CA SER A 201 25.53 21.06 -10.03
C SER A 201 25.07 19.71 -10.59
N SER A 202 24.03 19.11 -10.00
CA SER A 202 23.34 17.92 -10.55
C SER A 202 22.51 18.24 -11.80
N GLY A 203 22.51 19.51 -12.27
CA GLY A 203 21.92 19.91 -13.53
C GLY A 203 22.60 21.13 -14.14
N ASN A 204 22.02 21.69 -15.20
CA ASN A 204 22.57 22.85 -15.92
C ASN A 204 22.18 24.21 -15.30
N SER A 205 21.76 24.24 -14.04
CA SER A 205 21.29 25.43 -13.34
C SER A 205 21.61 25.40 -11.85
N ALA A 206 21.34 26.51 -11.16
CA ALA A 206 21.41 26.61 -9.71
C ALA A 206 20.01 26.77 -9.12
N GLY A 207 19.80 26.24 -7.91
CA GLY A 207 18.47 26.08 -7.35
C GLY A 207 18.36 24.82 -6.49
N PHE A 208 17.14 24.33 -6.37
CA PHE A 208 16.82 23.15 -5.57
C PHE A 208 15.99 22.16 -6.39
N LYS A 209 16.09 20.87 -6.08
CA LYS A 209 15.06 19.88 -6.45
C LYS A 209 14.20 19.59 -5.24
N VAL A 210 12.89 19.46 -5.45
CA VAL A 210 11.93 19.10 -4.41
C VAL A 210 11.11 17.90 -4.86
N LEU A 211 10.92 16.92 -3.97
CA LEU A 211 10.10 15.73 -4.21
C LEU A 211 9.05 15.58 -3.11
N LEU A 212 7.80 15.37 -3.53
CA LEU A 212 6.72 14.94 -2.65
C LEU A 212 6.56 13.43 -2.77
N HIS A 213 6.64 12.71 -1.64
CA HIS A 213 6.52 11.27 -1.64
C HIS A 213 5.77 10.75 -0.41
N ASN A 214 5.45 9.45 -0.45
CA ASN A 214 4.86 8.76 0.68
C ASN A 214 5.88 8.70 1.84
N PRO A 215 5.48 8.99 3.10
CA PRO A 215 6.38 8.90 4.25
C PRO A 215 7.07 7.55 4.44
N THR A 216 6.51 6.45 3.93
CA THR A 216 7.11 5.10 3.99
C THR A 216 8.00 4.75 2.79
N GLU A 217 8.37 5.74 1.97
CA GLU A 217 9.24 5.56 0.80
C GLU A 217 10.54 6.34 0.97
N THR A 218 11.64 5.79 0.44
CA THR A 218 12.89 6.54 0.26
C THR A 218 12.82 7.40 -1.01
N PRO A 219 13.33 8.64 -0.97
CA PRO A 219 13.26 9.55 -2.11
C PRO A 219 14.32 9.21 -3.18
N LYS A 220 13.86 9.01 -4.43
CA LYS A 220 14.68 9.06 -5.66
C LYS A 220 14.36 10.38 -6.36
N ILE A 221 15.19 11.40 -6.16
CA ILE A 221 14.92 12.79 -6.53
C ILE A 221 15.50 13.18 -7.90
N SER A 222 16.55 12.51 -8.38
CA SER A 222 17.26 12.94 -9.58
C SER A 222 16.32 13.12 -10.78
N ASP A 223 15.47 12.12 -11.01
CA ASP A 223 14.56 12.04 -12.16
C ASP A 223 13.13 12.53 -11.87
N TYR A 224 12.68 12.45 -10.62
CA TYR A 224 11.28 12.70 -10.25
C TYR A 224 11.06 14.00 -9.47
N GLY A 225 12.13 14.67 -9.04
CA GLY A 225 12.06 15.96 -8.36
C GLY A 225 11.72 17.11 -9.31
N PHE A 226 10.90 18.05 -8.87
CA PHE A 226 10.67 19.30 -9.61
C PHE A 226 11.66 20.37 -9.17
N SER A 227 12.14 21.18 -10.12
CA SER A 227 13.09 22.25 -9.84
C SER A 227 12.40 23.47 -9.21
N VAL A 228 13.05 24.05 -8.20
CA VAL A 228 12.73 25.34 -7.60
C VAL A 228 13.90 26.29 -7.90
N ALA A 229 13.60 27.36 -8.62
CA ALA A 229 14.60 28.35 -9.01
C ALA A 229 14.79 29.42 -7.94
N LEU A 230 15.96 30.05 -7.99
CA LEU A 230 16.35 31.12 -7.07
C LEU A 230 15.70 32.46 -7.45
N GLY A 231 15.52 33.33 -6.47
CA GLY A 231 14.88 34.64 -6.63
C GLY A 231 13.36 34.55 -6.88
N GLN A 232 12.74 33.40 -6.63
CA GLN A 232 11.32 33.15 -6.90
C GLN A 232 10.58 32.65 -5.66
N GLU A 233 9.29 33.00 -5.59
CA GLU A 233 8.30 32.41 -4.69
C GLU A 233 7.56 31.33 -5.45
N THR A 234 7.66 30.09 -4.97
CA THR A 234 7.04 28.90 -5.54
C THR A 234 5.91 28.42 -4.66
N ARG A 235 4.73 28.23 -5.25
CA ARG A 235 3.54 27.69 -4.60
C ARG A 235 3.22 26.33 -5.19
N VAL A 236 3.23 25.32 -4.34
CA VAL A 236 3.00 23.92 -4.68
C VAL A 236 1.67 23.49 -4.07
N VAL A 237 0.68 23.29 -4.94
CA VAL A 237 -0.62 22.73 -4.56
C VAL A 237 -0.53 21.22 -4.64
N ILE A 238 -0.91 20.52 -3.56
CA ILE A 238 -0.89 19.06 -3.48
C ILE A 238 -2.24 18.50 -3.90
N THR A 239 -2.24 17.58 -4.86
CA THR A 239 -3.38 16.71 -5.18
C THR A 239 -3.04 15.26 -4.81
N PRO A 240 -3.57 14.71 -3.70
CA PRO A 240 -3.34 13.32 -3.32
C PRO A 240 -4.13 12.36 -4.22
N ARG A 241 -3.54 11.20 -4.48
CA ARG A 241 -4.12 10.04 -5.15
C ARG A 241 -4.11 8.90 -4.16
N LEU A 242 -5.26 8.64 -3.57
CA LEU A 242 -5.47 7.58 -2.58
C LEU A 242 -5.99 6.33 -3.28
N SER A 243 -5.37 5.19 -3.02
CA SER A 243 -5.88 3.88 -3.42
C SER A 243 -6.04 3.01 -2.18
N ASP A 244 -7.25 2.48 -1.99
CA ASP A 244 -7.57 1.57 -0.90
C ASP A 244 -8.12 0.25 -1.45
N ALA A 245 -8.19 -0.78 -0.61
CA ALA A 245 -8.73 -2.08 -0.99
C ALA A 245 -9.63 -2.67 0.09
N SER A 246 -10.71 -3.32 -0.33
CA SER A 246 -11.54 -4.12 0.58
C SER A 246 -10.77 -5.35 1.06
N PRO A 247 -10.77 -5.68 2.37
CA PRO A 247 -10.13 -6.88 2.89
C PRO A 247 -10.62 -8.19 2.26
N LEU A 248 -11.81 -8.20 1.64
CA LEU A 248 -12.40 -9.37 0.98
C LEU A 248 -11.57 -9.83 -0.23
N ILE A 249 -10.89 -8.91 -0.92
CA ILE A 249 -10.05 -9.26 -2.08
C ILE A 249 -8.74 -9.97 -1.67
N ARG A 250 -8.48 -10.15 -0.36
CA ARG A 250 -7.35 -10.97 0.13
C ARG A 250 -7.44 -12.41 -0.35
N SER A 251 -8.66 -12.93 -0.54
CA SER A 251 -8.92 -14.27 -1.07
C SER A 251 -8.53 -14.44 -2.55
N VAL A 252 -8.47 -13.34 -3.30
CA VAL A 252 -8.11 -13.32 -4.72
C VAL A 252 -6.57 -13.30 -4.85
N PRO A 253 -5.96 -14.19 -5.64
CA PRO A 253 -4.52 -14.19 -5.86
C PRO A 253 -3.96 -12.85 -6.35
N ALA A 254 -2.77 -12.47 -5.89
CA ALA A 254 -2.12 -11.18 -6.19
C ALA A 254 -2.03 -10.88 -7.70
N ASN A 255 -1.76 -11.90 -8.52
CA ASN A 255 -1.69 -11.77 -9.98
C ASN A 255 -3.04 -11.51 -10.66
N GLN A 256 -4.17 -11.79 -10.01
CA GLN A 256 -5.50 -11.48 -10.54
C GLN A 256 -5.99 -10.13 -10.03
N ARG A 257 -5.77 -9.82 -8.75
CA ARG A 257 -6.16 -8.52 -8.17
C ARG A 257 -5.20 -7.37 -8.48
N GLN A 258 -4.01 -7.67 -9.02
CA GLN A 258 -3.01 -6.68 -9.47
C GLN A 258 -2.55 -5.71 -8.36
N CYS A 259 -2.56 -6.14 -7.10
CA CYS A 259 -2.00 -5.38 -5.97
C CYS A 259 -1.51 -6.31 -4.86
N ILE A 260 -0.62 -5.81 -4.01
CA ILE A 260 -0.04 -6.54 -2.88
C ILE A 260 -0.39 -5.83 -1.57
N PHE A 261 -0.83 -6.60 -0.56
CA PHE A 261 -1.01 -6.09 0.80
C PHE A 261 0.34 -6.07 1.53
N ALA A 262 0.52 -5.14 2.46
CA ALA A 262 1.80 -4.97 3.16
C ALA A 262 2.25 -6.26 3.88
N SER A 263 1.31 -7.05 4.38
CA SER A 263 1.57 -8.33 5.06
C SER A 263 2.06 -9.47 4.16
N GLU A 264 1.92 -9.34 2.84
CA GLU A 264 2.21 -10.42 1.88
C GLU A 264 3.57 -10.28 1.22
N ALA A 265 4.05 -9.04 1.12
CA ALA A 265 5.37 -8.76 0.59
C ALA A 265 6.42 -8.91 1.70
N ASN A 266 7.50 -9.62 1.38
CA ASN A 266 8.67 -9.72 2.22
C ASN A 266 9.84 -9.06 1.49
N LEU A 267 10.03 -7.77 1.75
CA LEU A 267 11.17 -7.01 1.28
C LEU A 267 12.36 -7.23 2.24
N THR A 268 13.57 -7.23 1.67
CA THR A 268 14.80 -7.59 2.39
C THR A 268 15.41 -6.42 3.15
N TYR A 269 15.30 -5.21 2.59
CA TYR A 269 15.86 -3.99 3.16
C TYR A 269 14.77 -3.13 3.80
N PHE A 270 13.62 -2.98 3.15
CA PHE A 270 12.49 -2.20 3.66
C PHE A 270 11.49 -3.05 4.45
N ARG A 271 10.91 -2.48 5.51
CA ARG A 271 9.91 -3.15 6.34
C ARG A 271 8.51 -3.07 5.76
N THR A 272 8.17 -1.96 5.12
CA THR A 272 6.85 -1.73 4.52
C THR A 272 6.94 -1.80 3.01
N TYR A 273 6.08 -2.61 2.41
CA TYR A 273 5.95 -2.69 0.97
C TYR A 273 5.36 -1.39 0.40
N SER A 274 6.09 -0.81 -0.54
CA SER A 274 5.56 0.10 -1.54
C SER A 274 6.09 -0.33 -2.90
N ARG A 275 5.43 0.10 -3.95
CA ARG A 275 5.90 -0.18 -5.30
C ARG A 275 7.33 0.36 -5.52
N LYS A 276 7.60 1.59 -5.06
CA LYS A 276 8.91 2.22 -5.21
C LYS A 276 10.01 1.53 -4.40
N ASN A 277 9.71 1.10 -3.18
CA ASN A 277 10.67 0.36 -2.34
C ASN A 277 11.03 -0.99 -2.99
N CYS A 278 10.03 -1.68 -3.58
CA CYS A 278 10.24 -2.91 -4.33
C CYS A 278 11.10 -2.69 -5.58
N GLU A 279 10.80 -1.64 -6.35
CA GLU A 279 11.56 -1.28 -7.55
C GLU A 279 13.02 -0.94 -7.17
N MET A 280 13.24 -0.21 -6.08
CA MET A 280 14.58 0.16 -5.60
C MET A 280 15.40 -1.05 -5.11
N GLU A 281 14.82 -1.99 -4.36
CA GLU A 281 15.51 -3.24 -4.00
C GLU A 281 15.81 -4.11 -5.23
N CYS A 282 14.88 -4.17 -6.18
CA CYS A 282 15.05 -4.93 -7.40
C CYS A 282 16.17 -4.37 -8.28
N GLU A 283 16.18 -3.06 -8.50
CA GLU A 283 17.22 -2.34 -9.25
C GLU A 283 18.59 -2.57 -8.59
N SER A 284 18.68 -2.38 -7.27
CA SER A 284 19.92 -2.61 -6.53
C SER A 284 20.42 -4.04 -6.63
N ARG A 285 19.54 -5.04 -6.54
CA ARG A 285 19.91 -6.46 -6.66
C ARG A 285 20.47 -6.78 -8.06
N ILE A 286 19.83 -6.27 -9.10
CA ILE A 286 20.25 -6.53 -10.49
C ILE A 286 21.62 -5.89 -10.76
N ILE A 287 21.83 -4.66 -10.28
CA ILE A 287 23.13 -3.98 -10.44
C ILE A 287 24.23 -4.71 -9.65
N ASP A 288 23.95 -5.16 -8.43
CA ASP A 288 24.89 -5.96 -7.63
C ASP A 288 25.26 -7.29 -8.31
N GLU A 289 24.25 -8.02 -8.83
CA GLU A 289 24.47 -9.32 -9.50
C GLU A 289 25.30 -9.22 -10.80
N ILE A 290 25.18 -8.10 -11.54
CA ILE A 290 25.79 -7.95 -12.86
C ILE A 290 27.09 -7.14 -12.80
N CYS A 291 27.08 -6.00 -12.11
CA CYS A 291 28.23 -5.09 -12.02
C CYS A 291 29.08 -5.38 -10.76
N GLY A 292 28.59 -6.14 -9.77
CA GLY A 292 29.34 -6.46 -8.56
C GLY A 292 29.48 -5.29 -7.57
N CYS A 293 28.64 -4.28 -7.71
CA CYS A 293 28.62 -3.06 -6.91
C CYS A 293 27.20 -2.48 -6.84
N VAL A 294 26.95 -1.56 -5.91
CA VAL A 294 25.69 -0.78 -5.86
C VAL A 294 25.95 0.72 -5.87
N GLN A 295 25.01 1.49 -6.40
CA GLN A 295 25.10 2.94 -6.32
C GLN A 295 24.98 3.39 -4.85
N PHE A 296 25.61 4.52 -4.52
CA PHE A 296 25.77 4.93 -3.13
C PHE A 296 24.46 5.18 -2.37
N PHE A 297 23.39 5.57 -3.07
CA PHE A 297 22.07 5.84 -2.50
C PHE A 297 21.17 4.59 -2.44
N MET A 298 21.57 3.50 -3.10
CA MET A 298 20.74 2.30 -3.21
C MET A 298 20.79 1.44 -1.94
N PRO A 299 19.72 0.66 -1.67
CA PRO A 299 19.67 -0.35 -0.62
C PRO A 299 20.82 -1.35 -0.70
N ARG A 300 21.60 -1.48 0.38
CA ARG A 300 22.63 -2.52 0.48
C ARG A 300 21.99 -3.80 1.01
N LEU A 301 21.79 -4.79 0.14
CA LEU A 301 21.20 -6.08 0.52
C LEU A 301 22.19 -6.95 1.31
N ASN A 302 23.49 -6.81 1.03
CA ASN A 302 24.57 -7.40 1.80
C ASN A 302 25.48 -6.28 2.34
N GLU A 303 25.94 -6.40 3.59
CA GLU A 303 26.80 -5.39 4.21
C GLU A 303 28.18 -5.28 3.54
N ASP A 304 28.66 -6.36 2.93
CA ASP A 304 29.95 -6.44 2.25
C ASP A 304 29.92 -5.90 0.80
N THR A 305 28.76 -5.49 0.29
CA THR A 305 28.64 -4.99 -1.08
C THR A 305 29.36 -3.64 -1.23
N ASN A 306 30.21 -3.55 -2.26
CA ASN A 306 30.98 -2.34 -2.56
C ASN A 306 30.13 -1.28 -3.27
N ILE A 307 30.54 -0.02 -3.14
CA ILE A 307 29.93 1.08 -3.89
C ILE A 307 30.57 1.16 -5.27
N CYS A 308 29.74 1.34 -6.29
CA CYS A 308 30.20 1.52 -7.65
C CYS A 308 31.14 2.72 -7.76
N ASN A 309 32.26 2.52 -8.45
CA ASN A 309 33.20 3.58 -8.75
C ASN A 309 32.92 4.17 -10.15
N GLN A 310 33.78 5.08 -10.59
CA GLN A 310 33.65 5.70 -11.91
C GLN A 310 33.85 4.71 -13.08
N ASN A 311 34.65 3.65 -12.91
CA ASN A 311 34.88 2.63 -13.94
C ASN A 311 33.61 1.78 -14.16
N ASP A 312 32.81 1.61 -13.09
CA ASP A 312 31.55 0.89 -13.13
C ASP A 312 30.41 1.74 -13.75
N PHE A 313 30.61 3.06 -13.95
CA PHE A 313 29.62 3.98 -14.50
C PHE A 313 28.95 3.44 -15.75
N LYS A 314 29.75 3.00 -16.71
CA LYS A 314 29.24 2.47 -17.98
C LYS A 314 28.36 1.22 -17.78
N CYS A 315 28.71 0.37 -16.81
CA CYS A 315 27.95 -0.84 -16.52
C CYS A 315 26.57 -0.49 -15.96
N TYR A 316 26.53 0.28 -14.88
CA TYR A 316 25.27 0.55 -14.20
C TYR A 316 24.38 1.55 -14.96
N ASP A 317 24.95 2.47 -15.73
CA ASP A 317 24.19 3.44 -16.54
C ASP A 317 23.42 2.71 -17.67
N GLU A 318 24.11 1.89 -18.47
CA GLU A 318 23.48 1.08 -19.52
C GLU A 318 22.43 0.11 -18.95
N LEU A 319 22.71 -0.46 -17.77
CA LEU A 319 21.82 -1.40 -17.10
C LEU A 319 20.58 -0.73 -16.50
N SER A 320 20.72 0.45 -15.88
CA SER A 320 19.59 1.20 -15.32
C SER A 320 18.58 1.54 -16.42
N VAL A 321 19.07 2.01 -17.57
CA VAL A 321 18.22 2.26 -18.76
C VAL A 321 17.56 0.96 -19.25
N ALA A 322 18.28 -0.17 -19.27
CA ALA A 322 17.72 -1.44 -19.71
C ALA A 322 16.62 -1.98 -18.76
N ILE A 323 16.77 -1.77 -17.45
CA ILE A 323 15.77 -2.11 -16.43
C ILE A 323 14.51 -1.26 -16.64
N GLU A 324 14.66 0.05 -16.82
CA GLU A 324 13.53 0.97 -17.03
C GLU A 324 12.74 0.65 -18.30
N LEU A 325 13.43 0.32 -19.39
CA LEU A 325 12.81 -0.04 -20.66
C LEU A 325 12.21 -1.45 -20.67
N GLY A 326 12.55 -2.29 -19.70
CA GLY A 326 12.07 -3.68 -19.61
C GLY A 326 12.45 -4.53 -20.82
N VAL A 327 13.59 -4.25 -21.47
CA VAL A 327 14.00 -4.88 -22.74
C VAL A 327 14.18 -6.40 -22.59
N ASN A 328 14.66 -6.84 -21.42
CA ASN A 328 14.85 -8.24 -21.10
C ASN A 328 13.96 -8.65 -19.92
N LYS A 329 13.17 -9.72 -20.08
CA LYS A 329 12.32 -10.25 -19.01
C LYS A 329 13.11 -10.66 -17.76
N SER A 330 14.39 -11.02 -17.91
CA SER A 330 15.28 -11.34 -16.79
C SER A 330 15.64 -10.12 -15.93
N PHE A 331 15.54 -8.90 -16.48
CA PHE A 331 15.82 -7.64 -15.78
C PHE A 331 14.54 -6.88 -15.41
N ALA A 332 13.36 -7.49 -15.64
CA ALA A 332 12.09 -6.85 -15.35
C ALA A 332 11.70 -7.04 -13.88
N CYS A 333 11.52 -5.92 -13.16
CA CYS A 333 11.04 -5.92 -11.78
C CYS A 333 9.54 -6.20 -11.72
N ALA A 334 9.15 -7.34 -11.16
CA ALA A 334 7.75 -7.74 -10.99
C ALA A 334 7.10 -7.08 -9.76
N CYS A 335 7.15 -5.75 -9.68
CA CYS A 335 6.59 -4.98 -8.58
C CYS A 335 5.16 -4.51 -8.91
N LEU A 336 4.17 -5.04 -8.19
CA LEU A 336 2.77 -4.61 -8.29
C LEU A 336 2.53 -3.37 -7.41
N PRO A 337 1.51 -2.54 -7.69
CA PRO A 337 1.14 -1.46 -6.79
C PRO A 337 0.66 -1.99 -5.43
N GLY A 338 0.75 -1.16 -4.40
CA GLY A 338 0.17 -1.48 -3.09
C GLY A 338 -1.35 -1.60 -3.19
N CYS A 339 -1.96 -2.49 -2.40
CA CYS A 339 -3.43 -2.48 -2.26
C CYS A 339 -3.88 -1.21 -1.53
N PHE A 340 -3.08 -0.73 -0.58
CA PHE A 340 -3.16 0.60 0.02
C PHE A 340 -1.94 1.42 -0.40
N GLU A 341 -2.17 2.54 -1.07
CA GLU A 341 -1.09 3.39 -1.59
C GLU A 341 -1.53 4.86 -1.66
N ILE A 342 -0.60 5.76 -1.33
CA ILE A 342 -0.83 7.20 -1.38
C ILE A 342 0.25 7.84 -2.23
N ASN A 343 -0.17 8.54 -3.29
CA ASN A 343 0.70 9.28 -4.19
C ASN A 343 0.35 10.77 -4.17
N TYR A 344 1.35 11.65 -4.19
CA TYR A 344 1.14 13.10 -4.13
C TYR A 344 1.54 13.73 -5.46
N LYS A 345 0.56 14.31 -6.17
CA LYS A 345 0.82 15.04 -7.41
C LYS A 345 0.97 16.54 -7.11
N PRO A 346 2.14 17.15 -7.37
CA PRO A 346 2.31 18.59 -7.23
C PRO A 346 1.76 19.35 -8.44
N SER A 347 1.16 20.50 -8.18
CA SER A 347 0.87 21.55 -9.17
C SER A 347 1.63 22.81 -8.76
N VAL A 348 2.60 23.20 -9.58
CA VAL A 348 3.60 24.23 -9.26
C VAL A 348 3.25 25.55 -9.94
N PHE A 349 3.20 26.63 -9.16
CA PHE A 349 2.98 28.00 -9.61
C PHE A 349 4.11 28.88 -9.10
N ILE A 350 4.60 29.79 -9.94
CA ILE A 350 5.82 30.54 -9.67
C ILE A 350 5.56 32.03 -9.87
N SER A 351 6.12 32.84 -8.97
CA SER A 351 6.15 34.30 -9.08
C SER A 351 7.53 34.83 -8.69
N GLU A 352 7.95 35.94 -9.27
CA GLU A 352 9.21 36.58 -8.89
C GLU A 352 9.16 37.10 -7.45
N LEU A 353 10.25 36.91 -6.70
CA LEU A 353 10.34 37.41 -5.34
C LEU A 353 10.47 38.94 -5.34
N GLY A 354 9.74 39.60 -4.43
CA GLY A 354 9.74 41.05 -4.35
C GLY A 354 11.13 41.63 -4.15
N ASN A 355 11.56 42.53 -5.04
CA ASN A 355 12.88 43.16 -4.95
C ASN A 355 12.92 44.36 -3.97
N GLY A 356 12.00 44.41 -3.00
CA GLY A 356 11.90 45.51 -2.02
C GLY A 356 11.34 46.83 -2.57
N SER A 357 10.83 46.86 -3.80
CA SER A 357 10.11 47.99 -4.38
C SER A 357 8.70 48.19 -3.80
N PHE A 358 8.21 47.22 -3.03
CA PHE A 358 6.90 47.24 -2.38
C PHE A 358 6.96 46.51 -1.02
N MET A 359 5.99 46.81 -0.16
CA MET A 359 5.89 46.19 1.17
C MET A 359 5.47 44.72 1.04
N MET A 360 6.28 43.81 1.59
CA MET A 360 5.96 42.39 1.66
C MET A 360 5.06 42.11 2.87
N ARG A 361 4.13 41.16 2.71
CA ARG A 361 3.15 40.80 3.75
C ARG A 361 3.79 40.09 4.95
N ASP A 362 4.79 39.26 4.70
CA ASP A 362 5.49 38.52 5.75
C ASP A 362 6.68 39.33 6.29
N LYS A 363 6.50 39.84 7.50
CA LYS A 363 7.54 40.61 8.21
C LYS A 363 8.76 39.75 8.54
N GLU A 364 8.60 38.44 8.72
CA GLU A 364 9.71 37.50 8.97
C GLU A 364 10.71 37.45 7.79
N LEU A 365 10.24 37.60 6.54
CA LEU A 365 11.09 37.78 5.34
C LEU A 365 11.83 39.13 5.34
N THR A 366 11.37 40.09 6.13
CA THR A 366 11.85 41.48 6.14
C THR A 366 12.73 41.80 7.36
N GLN A 367 12.62 41.00 8.44
CA GLN A 367 13.13 41.34 9.78
C GLN A 367 14.35 40.53 10.22
N LYS A 368 14.62 39.36 9.63
CA LYS A 368 15.97 38.79 9.70
C LYS A 368 16.87 39.66 8.83
N ASP A 369 18.03 40.04 9.34
CA ASP A 369 19.11 40.73 8.64
C ASP A 369 19.56 39.94 7.39
N LEU A 370 18.74 39.96 6.33
CA LEU A 370 19.09 39.48 5.01
C LEU A 370 20.04 40.50 4.36
N HIS A 371 21.27 40.53 4.88
CA HIS A 371 22.44 40.77 4.05
C HIS A 371 22.66 39.62 3.04
N LEU A 372 21.85 38.56 3.12
CA LEU A 372 21.80 37.48 2.14
C LEU A 372 21.44 38.04 0.75
N ASN A 373 22.21 37.58 -0.23
CA ASN A 373 22.04 37.92 -1.62
C ASN A 373 20.67 37.40 -2.07
N ARG A 374 19.66 38.26 -2.27
CA ARG A 374 18.30 37.84 -2.68
C ARG A 374 18.26 36.94 -3.92
N LYS A 375 19.34 36.93 -4.71
CA LYS A 375 19.56 36.05 -5.86
C LYS A 375 19.87 34.59 -5.51
N SER A 376 20.22 34.27 -4.26
CA SER A 376 20.54 32.92 -3.80
C SER A 376 19.43 32.24 -2.98
N ILE A 377 18.29 32.91 -2.81
CA ILE A 377 17.18 32.45 -1.98
C ILE A 377 16.00 31.96 -2.83
N ALA A 378 15.32 30.91 -2.37
CA ALA A 378 14.01 30.52 -2.88
C ALA A 378 12.99 30.42 -1.74
N VAL A 379 11.74 30.81 -2.01
CA VAL A 379 10.62 30.66 -1.06
C VAL A 379 9.68 29.59 -1.60
N VAL A 380 9.34 28.59 -0.79
CA VAL A 380 8.46 27.50 -1.21
C VAL A 380 7.30 27.34 -0.24
N HIS A 381 6.07 27.35 -0.75
CA HIS A 381 4.85 27.08 -0.01
C HIS A 381 4.21 25.80 -0.54
N ILE A 382 3.97 24.80 0.32
CA ILE A 382 3.43 23.49 -0.05
C ILE A 382 2.17 23.25 0.77
N TYR A 383 1.02 23.05 0.13
CA TYR A 383 -0.27 22.98 0.82
C TYR A 383 -1.34 22.22 0.03
N TYR A 384 -2.41 21.81 0.71
CA TYR A 384 -3.62 21.28 0.09
C TYR A 384 -4.59 22.41 -0.26
N GLU A 385 -5.23 22.33 -1.42
CA GLU A 385 -6.31 23.25 -1.79
C GLU A 385 -7.64 22.86 -1.12
N GLU A 386 -7.92 21.56 -1.04
CA GLU A 386 -9.16 21.00 -0.50
C GLU A 386 -8.92 20.26 0.83
N SER A 387 -9.96 20.15 1.66
CA SER A 387 -9.91 19.40 2.93
C SER A 387 -10.30 17.93 2.81
N TYR A 388 -10.90 17.54 1.69
CA TYR A 388 -11.48 16.22 1.49
C TYR A 388 -11.16 15.72 0.09
N PHE A 389 -10.73 14.46 -0.01
CA PHE A 389 -10.41 13.82 -1.28
C PHE A 389 -11.09 12.46 -1.35
N ARG A 390 -11.48 12.03 -2.56
CA ARG A 390 -12.06 10.70 -2.77
C ARG A 390 -10.97 9.71 -3.15
N SER A 391 -10.95 8.57 -2.46
CA SER A 391 -10.05 7.46 -2.80
C SER A 391 -10.61 6.60 -3.93
N PHE A 392 -9.74 5.81 -4.56
CA PHE A 392 -10.11 4.74 -5.47
C PHE A 392 -10.05 3.42 -4.70
N THR A 393 -11.20 2.79 -4.52
CA THR A 393 -11.32 1.55 -3.75
C THR A 393 -11.39 0.35 -4.68
N LYS A 394 -10.54 -0.65 -4.42
CA LYS A 394 -10.54 -1.95 -5.09
C LYS A 394 -11.49 -2.88 -4.34
N GLU A 395 -12.51 -3.38 -5.02
CA GLU A 395 -13.52 -4.27 -4.45
C GLU A 395 -13.71 -5.54 -5.30
N GLU A 396 -14.34 -6.55 -4.73
CA GLU A 396 -14.71 -7.76 -5.46
C GLU A 396 -15.88 -7.45 -6.41
N LEU A 397 -15.72 -7.74 -7.70
CA LEU A 397 -16.75 -7.47 -8.72
C LEU A 397 -17.93 -8.44 -8.62
N ILE A 398 -17.64 -9.73 -8.39
CA ILE A 398 -18.64 -10.79 -8.22
C ILE A 398 -18.16 -11.68 -7.07
N GLY A 399 -18.83 -11.56 -5.94
CA GLY A 399 -18.61 -12.45 -4.79
C GLY A 399 -18.94 -13.91 -5.08
N PHE A 400 -18.35 -14.84 -4.33
CA PHE A 400 -18.77 -16.25 -4.38
C PHE A 400 -20.28 -16.43 -4.14
N THR A 401 -20.85 -15.65 -3.22
CA THR A 401 -22.28 -15.66 -2.91
C THR A 401 -23.14 -15.15 -4.08
N GLU A 402 -22.68 -14.11 -4.77
CA GLU A 402 -23.35 -13.56 -5.95
C GLU A 402 -23.24 -14.50 -7.15
N PHE A 403 -22.07 -15.12 -7.34
CA PHE A 403 -21.88 -16.18 -8.32
C PHE A 403 -22.86 -17.35 -8.11
N LEU A 404 -23.01 -17.82 -6.87
CA LEU A 404 -23.97 -18.86 -6.50
C LEU A 404 -25.41 -18.42 -6.72
N SER A 405 -25.75 -17.17 -6.34
CA SER A 405 -27.08 -16.61 -6.54
C SER A 405 -27.46 -16.53 -8.02
N ASN A 406 -26.57 -16.01 -8.87
CA ASN A 406 -26.79 -15.89 -10.31
C ASN A 406 -26.88 -17.26 -10.99
N THR A 407 -26.04 -18.22 -10.58
CA THR A 407 -26.07 -19.60 -11.11
C THR A 407 -27.34 -20.33 -10.66
N GLY A 408 -27.69 -20.23 -9.38
CA GLY A 408 -28.91 -20.81 -8.81
C GLY A 408 -30.18 -20.23 -9.43
N GLY A 409 -30.22 -18.92 -9.67
CA GLY A 409 -31.32 -18.26 -10.37
C GLY A 409 -31.53 -18.77 -11.79
N LEU A 410 -30.44 -18.97 -12.54
CA LEU A 410 -30.51 -19.55 -13.90
C LEU A 410 -30.96 -21.01 -13.88
N LEU A 411 -30.44 -21.83 -12.97
CA LEU A 411 -30.85 -23.23 -12.83
C LEU A 411 -32.32 -23.36 -12.39
N GLY A 412 -32.76 -22.50 -11.48
CA GLY A 412 -34.16 -22.43 -11.05
C GLY A 412 -35.10 -22.02 -12.18
N LEU A 413 -34.73 -21.00 -12.97
CA LEU A 413 -35.57 -20.51 -14.07
C LEU A 413 -35.68 -21.50 -15.24
N PHE A 414 -34.56 -22.11 -15.66
CA PHE A 414 -34.55 -22.97 -16.85
C PHE A 414 -34.87 -24.44 -16.56
N MET A 415 -34.50 -24.95 -15.38
CA MET A 415 -34.65 -26.37 -15.05
C MET A 415 -35.61 -26.63 -13.87
N GLY A 416 -36.09 -25.59 -13.18
CA GLY A 416 -36.82 -25.76 -11.91
C GLY A 416 -35.94 -26.35 -10.81
N PHE A 417 -34.62 -26.32 -10.99
CA PHE A 417 -33.65 -26.96 -10.11
C PHE A 417 -33.43 -26.11 -8.87
N SER A 418 -33.53 -26.72 -7.70
CA SER A 418 -33.38 -26.04 -6.41
C SER A 418 -32.45 -26.81 -5.47
N VAL A 419 -32.13 -26.22 -4.32
CA VAL A 419 -31.39 -26.91 -3.25
C VAL A 419 -32.14 -28.18 -2.79
N VAL A 420 -33.47 -28.16 -2.79
CA VAL A 420 -34.29 -29.36 -2.48
C VAL A 420 -34.05 -30.46 -3.51
N SER A 421 -33.93 -30.10 -4.80
CA SER A 421 -33.59 -31.05 -5.87
C SER A 421 -32.21 -31.68 -5.67
N ILE A 422 -31.23 -30.96 -5.14
CA ILE A 422 -29.91 -31.52 -4.78
C ILE A 422 -30.06 -32.56 -3.67
N ILE A 423 -30.82 -32.25 -2.62
CA ILE A 423 -31.07 -33.18 -1.51
C ILE A 423 -31.80 -34.43 -2.01
N GLU A 424 -32.77 -34.29 -2.91
CA GLU A 424 -33.45 -35.41 -3.54
C GLU A 424 -32.48 -36.29 -4.35
N ILE A 425 -31.60 -35.69 -5.14
CA ILE A 425 -30.57 -36.42 -5.90
C ILE A 425 -29.64 -37.19 -4.96
N ILE A 426 -29.15 -36.56 -3.89
CA ILE A 426 -28.31 -37.23 -2.88
C ILE A 426 -29.08 -38.40 -2.26
N TYR A 427 -30.34 -38.20 -1.89
CA TYR A 427 -31.20 -39.25 -1.34
C TYR A 427 -31.36 -40.43 -2.30
N PHE A 428 -31.64 -40.17 -3.57
CA PHE A 428 -31.84 -41.21 -4.58
C PHE A 428 -30.54 -41.93 -4.97
N ILE A 429 -29.39 -41.26 -4.96
CA ILE A 429 -28.09 -41.85 -5.34
C ILE A 429 -27.42 -42.58 -4.18
N SER A 430 -27.57 -42.12 -2.93
CA SER A 430 -26.89 -42.70 -1.77
C SER A 430 -27.81 -43.55 -0.90
N LEU A 431 -28.79 -42.92 -0.26
CA LEU A 431 -29.66 -43.53 0.74
C LEU A 431 -30.55 -44.62 0.13
N ARG A 432 -31.15 -44.39 -1.03
CA ARG A 432 -32.06 -45.36 -1.66
C ARG A 432 -31.37 -46.68 -2.06
N PRO A 433 -30.25 -46.70 -2.81
CA PRO A 433 -29.57 -47.96 -3.13
C PRO A 433 -28.91 -48.60 -1.91
N TYR A 434 -28.41 -47.82 -0.95
CA TYR A 434 -27.92 -48.36 0.32
C TYR A 434 -29.03 -49.10 1.09
N CYS A 435 -30.20 -48.47 1.26
CA CYS A 435 -31.35 -49.08 1.91
C CYS A 435 -31.90 -50.28 1.11
N THR A 436 -31.85 -50.23 -0.22
CA THR A 436 -32.30 -51.35 -1.08
C THR A 436 -31.36 -52.54 -0.97
N SER A 437 -30.04 -52.31 -1.04
CA SER A 437 -29.03 -53.37 -0.90
C SER A 437 -29.04 -53.97 0.51
N ARG A 438 -29.23 -53.16 1.56
CA ARG A 438 -29.40 -53.66 2.92
C ARG A 438 -30.66 -54.52 3.05
N ARG A 439 -31.79 -54.09 2.47
CA ARG A 439 -33.03 -54.87 2.46
C ARG A 439 -32.92 -56.19 1.70
N GLU A 440 -32.18 -56.22 0.58
CA GLU A 440 -31.87 -57.46 -0.15
C GLU A 440 -30.97 -58.40 0.65
N ARG A 441 -29.95 -57.87 1.35
CA ARG A 441 -29.12 -58.65 2.27
C ARG A 441 -29.92 -59.23 3.44
N ASP A 442 -30.80 -58.42 4.05
CA ASP A 442 -31.69 -58.88 5.12
C ASP A 442 -32.70 -59.94 4.63
N GLN A 443 -33.16 -59.86 3.36
CA GLN A 443 -34.02 -60.89 2.74
C GLN A 443 -33.24 -62.17 2.44
N LEU A 444 -32.00 -62.09 1.96
CA LEU A 444 -31.12 -63.24 1.76
C LEU A 444 -30.80 -63.95 3.08
N GLU A 445 -30.50 -63.20 4.15
CA GLU A 445 -30.31 -63.76 5.49
C GLU A 445 -31.57 -64.40 6.07
N LYS A 446 -32.76 -63.81 5.86
CA LYS A 446 -34.03 -64.42 6.27
C LYS A 446 -34.35 -65.69 5.47
N ASN A 447 -34.04 -65.72 4.18
CA ASN A 447 -34.23 -66.90 3.34
C ASN A 447 -33.22 -68.02 3.68
N MET A 448 -32.00 -67.68 4.08
CA MET A 448 -31.04 -68.65 4.62
C MET A 448 -31.50 -69.22 5.98
N LYS A 449 -32.10 -68.40 6.85
CA LYS A 449 -32.65 -68.86 8.15
C LYS A 449 -33.96 -69.66 8.04
N LEU A 450 -34.62 -69.67 6.87
CA LEU A 450 -35.80 -70.50 6.59
C LEU A 450 -35.45 -71.92 6.09
N VAL A 451 -34.17 -72.22 5.85
CA VAL A 451 -33.68 -73.54 5.41
C VAL A 451 -33.04 -74.35 6.56
N GLU A 452 -32.88 -73.78 7.76
CA GLU A 452 -32.45 -74.53 8.96
C GLU A 452 -33.65 -74.92 9.85
N PRO A 453 -33.69 -76.17 10.37
CA PRO A 453 -34.74 -76.58 11.28
C PRO A 453 -34.49 -76.00 12.69
N THR A 454 -35.46 -75.21 13.16
CA THR A 454 -35.78 -74.89 14.55
C THR A 454 -34.64 -74.88 15.59
N ASN A 455 -34.24 -73.68 16.05
CA ASN A 455 -34.19 -73.34 17.47
C ASN A 455 -34.00 -71.82 17.70
N LYS A 456 -34.60 -71.31 18.79
CA LYS A 456 -34.80 -69.89 19.14
C LYS A 456 -33.50 -69.10 19.38
N VAL A 457 -33.54 -67.76 19.18
CA VAL A 457 -33.25 -66.66 20.17
C VAL A 457 -33.19 -65.28 19.44
N TRP A 458 -33.39 -64.19 20.18
CA TRP A 458 -33.94 -62.88 19.82
C TRP A 458 -32.94 -61.71 19.62
N PHE A 459 -33.50 -60.59 19.10
CA PHE A 459 -33.12 -59.15 19.17
C PHE A 459 -31.91 -58.63 18.37
N VAL A 460 -32.14 -57.56 17.60
CA VAL A 460 -31.44 -56.24 17.67
C VAL A 460 -32.34 -55.18 16.99
N GLU A 461 -32.57 -54.06 17.69
CA GLU A 461 -33.11 -52.78 17.19
C GLU A 461 -32.13 -52.12 16.21
N ASP A 462 -32.59 -51.54 15.08
CA ASP A 462 -32.37 -50.11 14.79
C ASP A 462 -32.66 -49.63 13.35
N VAL A 463 -33.08 -48.36 13.32
CA VAL A 463 -33.32 -47.38 12.24
C VAL A 463 -34.31 -47.76 11.14
N ASP A 464 -35.53 -47.24 11.31
CA ASP A 464 -36.64 -47.33 10.37
C ASP A 464 -36.31 -46.61 9.04
N CYS A 465 -36.11 -47.40 7.98
CA CYS A 465 -35.93 -46.91 6.62
C CYS A 465 -37.28 -46.71 5.89
N GLY A 466 -38.36 -46.52 6.63
CA GLY A 466 -39.70 -46.30 6.09
C GLY A 466 -40.41 -45.14 6.80
N GLY A 467 -40.53 -43.99 6.14
CA GLY A 467 -41.46 -42.95 6.54
C GLY A 467 -42.94 -43.34 6.32
N ILE A 468 -43.38 -44.49 6.84
CA ILE A 468 -44.78 -44.93 6.75
C ILE A 468 -45.24 -45.40 8.14
N VAL A 469 -45.87 -44.49 8.88
CA VAL A 469 -46.64 -44.80 10.08
C VAL A 469 -47.87 -45.62 9.67
N GLN A 470 -47.84 -46.95 9.86
CA GLN A 470 -49.04 -47.78 9.80
C GLN A 470 -49.60 -48.00 11.20
N LEU A 471 -50.73 -47.35 11.50
CA LEU A 471 -51.56 -47.67 12.66
C LEU A 471 -52.33 -48.97 12.40
N ARG A 472 -52.06 -50.01 13.18
CA ARG A 472 -52.81 -51.28 13.16
C ARG A 472 -53.93 -51.22 14.21
N LYS A 473 -55.16 -51.45 13.77
CA LYS A 473 -56.38 -51.49 14.60
C LYS A 473 -56.71 -52.95 14.89
N ASP A 474 -56.42 -53.43 16.10
CA ASP A 474 -56.85 -54.76 16.52
C ASP A 474 -58.34 -54.75 16.90
N GLY A 475 -59.06 -55.72 16.32
CA GLY A 475 -60.48 -55.90 16.50
C GLY A 475 -60.84 -56.43 17.87
N LYS A 476 -62.02 -56.02 18.34
CA LYS A 476 -62.97 -56.89 19.05
C LYS A 476 -64.38 -56.34 18.81
N THR A 477 -65.19 -57.19 18.18
CA THR A 477 -66.63 -57.05 18.03
C THR A 477 -67.30 -57.12 19.40
N SER A 478 -68.09 -56.12 19.75
CA SER A 478 -69.19 -56.26 20.71
C SER A 478 -70.30 -55.28 20.38
N LYS A 479 -71.50 -55.82 20.10
CA LYS A 479 -72.74 -55.07 19.89
C LYS A 479 -73.23 -54.50 21.23
N ARG A 480 -73.50 -53.19 21.28
CA ARG A 480 -74.54 -52.62 22.14
C ARG A 480 -74.98 -51.25 21.61
N ASN A 481 -76.28 -51.15 21.29
CA ASN A 481 -76.99 -49.88 21.10
C ASN A 481 -77.04 -49.13 22.44
N GLY A 482 -76.87 -47.81 22.40
CA GLY A 482 -77.04 -46.97 23.58
C GLY A 482 -76.56 -45.54 23.35
N SER A 483 -77.53 -44.66 23.13
CA SER A 483 -77.45 -43.20 23.25
C SER A 483 -76.61 -42.74 24.45
N GLY A 484 -75.74 -41.75 24.27
CA GLY A 484 -74.98 -41.19 25.38
C GLY A 484 -74.04 -40.06 24.95
N LYS A 485 -74.54 -38.85 25.14
CA LYS A 485 -73.90 -37.53 24.94
C LYS A 485 -72.73 -37.34 25.94
N VAL A 486 -71.86 -36.36 25.64
CA VAL A 486 -71.19 -35.42 26.58
C VAL A 486 -69.65 -35.55 26.75
N SER A 487 -68.99 -34.55 26.15
CA SER A 487 -67.91 -33.67 26.67
C SER A 487 -66.57 -34.28 27.10
N SER A 488 -65.45 -33.79 26.57
CA SER A 488 -64.67 -32.63 27.07
C SER A 488 -63.19 -33.11 26.96
N LEU A 489 -62.12 -32.36 26.73
CA LEU A 489 -61.61 -31.08 27.18
C LEU A 489 -60.38 -30.80 26.28
N ARG A 490 -60.20 -29.58 25.76
CA ARG A 490 -58.88 -28.98 25.53
C ARG A 490 -59.01 -27.46 25.31
N GLU A 491 -59.07 -26.75 26.43
CA GLU A 491 -58.34 -25.50 26.65
C GLU A 491 -56.83 -25.85 26.75
N ALA A 492 -55.84 -25.01 26.45
CA ALA A 492 -55.75 -23.61 26.02
C ALA A 492 -54.28 -23.35 25.59
N TYR A 493 -54.04 -22.13 25.10
CA TYR A 493 -52.78 -21.43 24.75
C TYR A 493 -52.32 -21.56 23.29
N ASN A 494 -52.65 -20.60 22.40
CA ASN A 494 -52.11 -19.21 22.21
C ASN A 494 -50.59 -19.22 21.98
N GLU A 495 -50.00 -18.53 21.00
CA GLU A 495 -50.41 -17.38 20.18
C GLU A 495 -49.39 -17.16 19.03
N GLY A 496 -49.78 -16.40 18.00
CA GLY A 496 -48.90 -15.78 17.00
C GLY A 496 -48.87 -16.51 15.66
N GLY A 497 -49.57 -16.13 14.58
CA GLY A 497 -50.02 -14.81 14.18
C GLY A 497 -49.07 -14.26 13.11
N PHE A 498 -49.22 -14.65 11.84
CA PHE A 498 -48.81 -13.83 10.70
C PHE A 498 -49.64 -14.15 9.46
N ARG A 499 -50.21 -13.09 8.88
CA ARG A 499 -51.06 -13.04 7.68
C ARG A 499 -50.26 -13.26 6.40
N SER A 500 -50.81 -14.02 5.47
CA SER A 500 -50.73 -13.77 4.01
C SER A 500 -51.97 -14.44 3.38
N MET A 501 -53.02 -13.71 3.04
CA MET A 501 -53.23 -13.02 1.75
C MET A 501 -52.73 -13.84 0.56
N PHE A 502 -53.60 -14.68 -0.02
CA PHE A 502 -53.75 -14.88 -1.47
C PHE A 502 -55.12 -15.52 -1.72
N SER A 503 -56.10 -14.69 -2.09
CA SER A 503 -57.39 -15.10 -2.61
C SER A 503 -57.26 -15.37 -4.10
N VAL A 504 -57.50 -16.62 -4.53
CA VAL A 504 -57.75 -16.97 -5.93
C VAL A 504 -59.25 -17.21 -6.07
N GLN A 505 -59.94 -16.29 -6.74
CA GLN A 505 -61.35 -16.40 -7.12
C GLN A 505 -61.44 -16.34 -8.66
N TYR A 506 -61.89 -17.44 -9.26
CA TYR A 506 -62.73 -17.46 -10.47
C TYR A 506 -64.08 -18.05 -9.99
N PRO A 507 -65.27 -17.64 -10.50
CA PRO A 507 -65.68 -17.92 -11.89
C PRO A 507 -66.72 -16.94 -12.50
N TYR A 508 -67.27 -17.34 -13.66
CA TYR A 508 -68.40 -16.83 -14.47
C TYR A 508 -68.02 -15.82 -15.57
N ARG A 509 -68.07 -16.16 -16.88
CA ARG A 509 -69.18 -16.62 -17.74
C ARG A 509 -70.28 -15.56 -17.84
N ASP A 510 -70.19 -14.76 -18.91
CA ASP A 510 -71.22 -14.53 -19.92
C ASP A 510 -70.55 -14.15 -21.25
#